data_AF-A0A963TUQ6-F1
#
_entry.id   AF-A0A963TUQ6-F1
#
_cell.length_a   1.000
_cell.length_b   1.000
_cell.length_c   1.000
_cell.angle_alpha   90.00
_cell.angle_beta   90.00
_cell.angle_gamma   90.00
#
_symmetry.space_group_name_H-M   'P 1'
#
loop_
_entity.id
_entity.type
_entity.pdbx_description
1 polymer ?
#
loop_
_entity_poly.entity_id
_entity_poly.type
_entity_poly.pdbx_seq_one_letter_code
_entity_poly.pdbx_strand_id
1 'polypeptide(L)'
;MIQERVFAIATDAPRSSPRGSRPGDAVSRQLGALIAEGYEDVAVKWSATGIAIEARCADSFIRRVLWGGGALRSEVTICNGQGVKRSFDEDGMTLVSEEIVDDSDDR
;
A
#
# COMPACT_ATOMS: atom_id res chain seq x y z
N MET A 1 15.91 -28.06 2.23
CA MET A 1 15.48 -27.44 3.50
C MET A 1 14.99 -26.04 3.14
N ILE A 2 13.70 -25.92 2.83
CA ILE A 2 13.10 -24.64 2.42
C ILE A 2 12.76 -23.93 3.73
N GLN A 3 13.49 -22.86 4.05
CA GLN A 3 13.13 -22.02 5.19
C GLN A 3 11.83 -21.31 4.85
N GLU A 4 10.77 -21.66 5.56
CA GLU A 4 9.53 -20.92 5.64
C GLU A 4 9.84 -19.54 6.24
N ARG A 5 10.14 -18.56 5.38
CA ARG A 5 10.15 -17.15 5.79
C ARG A 5 8.70 -16.71 5.79
N VAL A 6 8.06 -16.87 6.95
CA VAL A 6 6.80 -16.19 7.25
C VAL A 6 7.11 -14.69 7.21
N PHE A 7 6.78 -14.04 6.08
CA PHE A 7 6.90 -12.60 5.91
C PHE A 7 5.76 -11.92 6.70
N ALA A 8 5.90 -11.90 8.02
CA ALA A 8 5.21 -10.93 8.84
C ALA A 8 5.88 -9.57 8.59
N ILE A 9 5.62 -8.96 7.42
CA ILE A 9 5.76 -7.52 7.30
C ILE A 9 4.71 -6.99 8.25
N ALA A 10 5.17 -6.39 9.34
CA ALA A 10 4.30 -5.72 10.28
C ALA A 10 3.50 -4.68 9.50
N THR A 11 2.27 -5.03 9.12
CA THR A 11 1.22 -4.05 8.91
C THR A 11 0.89 -3.47 10.28
N ASP A 12 1.81 -2.65 10.79
CA ASP A 12 1.40 -1.48 11.55
C ASP A 12 0.92 -0.46 10.50
N ALA A 13 -0.10 -0.87 9.74
CA ALA A 13 -0.89 0.06 8.97
C ALA A 13 -1.33 1.11 9.99
N PRO A 14 -0.97 2.39 9.83
CA PRO A 14 -1.29 3.40 10.82
C PRO A 14 -2.78 3.30 11.08
N ARG A 15 -3.11 2.86 12.31
CA ARG A 15 -4.49 2.64 12.74
C ARG A 15 -5.26 3.91 12.42
N SER A 16 -6.28 3.76 11.58
CA SER A 16 -7.28 4.77 11.23
C SER A 16 -6.79 5.97 10.40
N SER A 17 -7.26 6.04 9.15
CA SER A 17 -7.86 7.31 8.72
C SER A 17 -9.17 7.43 9.52
N PRO A 18 -9.29 8.36 10.48
CA PRO A 18 -10.57 8.55 11.16
C PRO A 18 -11.62 8.91 10.11
N ARG A 19 -12.83 8.35 10.23
CA ARG A 19 -13.97 8.74 9.39
C ARG A 19 -14.07 10.27 9.42
N GLY A 20 -13.83 10.93 8.28
CA GLY A 20 -13.83 12.38 8.16
C GLY A 20 -12.46 13.07 8.04
N SER A 21 -11.33 12.36 8.00
CA SER A 21 -10.05 12.99 7.64
C SER A 21 -10.09 13.46 6.18
N ARG A 22 -9.59 14.67 5.91
CA ARG A 22 -9.52 15.16 4.53
C ARG A 22 -8.59 14.23 3.73
N PRO A 23 -8.88 13.96 2.44
CA PRO A 23 -8.03 13.10 1.62
C PRO A 23 -6.55 13.51 1.65
N GLY A 24 -6.26 14.82 1.74
CA GLY A 24 -4.90 15.33 1.88
C GLY A 24 -4.17 14.91 3.16
N ASP A 25 -4.87 14.75 4.29
CA ASP A 25 -4.28 14.31 5.55
C ASP A 25 -3.94 12.81 5.52
N ALA A 26 -4.78 12.01 4.85
CA ALA A 26 -4.49 10.59 4.61
C ALA A 26 -3.26 10.44 3.72
N VAL A 27 -3.19 11.18 2.60
CA VAL A 27 -2.02 11.20 1.72
C VAL A 27 -0.76 11.63 2.48
N SER A 28 -0.81 12.72 3.23
CA SER A 28 0.36 13.24 3.96
C SER A 28 0.90 12.23 4.98
N ARG A 29 0.02 11.52 5.70
CA ARG A 29 0.41 10.46 6.63
C ARG A 29 1.06 9.27 5.92
N GLN A 30 0.48 8.85 4.79
CA GLN A 30 1.02 7.76 4.00
C GLN A 30 2.40 8.10 3.43
N LEU A 31 2.59 9.32 2.93
CA LEU A 31 3.91 9.79 2.47
C LEU A 31 4.94 9.79 3.60
N GLY A 32 4.58 10.31 4.78
CA GLY A 32 5.48 10.31 5.93
C GLY A 32 5.90 8.91 6.37
N ALA A 33 4.95 7.96 6.37
CA ALA A 33 5.24 6.55 6.68
C ALA A 33 6.19 5.92 5.66
N LEU A 34 5.93 6.09 4.36
CA LEU A 34 6.75 5.52 3.29
C LEU A 34 8.19 6.07 3.31
N ILE A 35 8.35 7.37 3.53
CA ILE A 35 9.68 7.99 3.67
C ILE A 35 10.40 7.43 4.92
N ALA A 36 9.69 7.26 6.04
CA ALA A 36 10.26 6.69 7.25
C ALA A 36 10.64 5.20 7.10
N GLU A 37 9.92 4.47 6.24
CA GLU A 37 10.22 3.09 5.85
C GLU A 37 11.41 2.99 4.87
N GLY A 38 11.93 4.11 4.36
CA GLY A 38 13.12 4.16 3.51
C GLY A 38 12.83 4.12 2.01
N TYR A 39 11.57 4.33 1.59
CA TYR A 39 11.28 4.51 0.17
C TYR A 39 11.78 5.88 -0.31
N GLU A 40 12.56 5.87 -1.39
CA GLU A 40 13.26 7.06 -1.90
C GLU A 40 12.54 7.72 -3.09
N ASP A 41 11.81 6.93 -3.88
CA ASP A 41 11.00 7.40 -5.00
C ASP A 41 9.52 7.24 -4.66
N VAL A 42 8.82 8.34 -4.41
CA VAL A 42 7.40 8.34 -4.04
C VAL A 42 6.61 9.25 -4.97
N ALA A 43 5.56 8.71 -5.60
CA ALA A 43 4.67 9.39 -6.52
C ALA A 43 3.22 9.35 -6.05
N VAL A 44 2.51 10.47 -6.20
CA VAL A 44 1.06 10.57 -5.92
C VAL A 44 0.32 10.86 -7.22
N LYS A 45 -0.65 10.00 -7.56
CA LYS A 45 -1.47 10.09 -8.77
C LYS A 45 -2.94 10.22 -8.40
N TRP A 46 -3.59 11.24 -8.94
CA TRP A 46 -5.02 11.47 -8.76
C TRP A 46 -5.79 10.90 -9.95
N SER A 47 -6.87 10.18 -9.69
CA SER A 47 -7.77 9.68 -10.73
C SER A 47 -9.23 9.94 -10.33
N ALA A 48 -10.14 9.76 -11.29
CA ALA A 48 -11.58 9.83 -11.02
C ALA A 48 -12.05 8.80 -9.98
N THR A 49 -11.27 7.73 -9.76
CA THR A 49 -11.64 6.60 -8.89
C THR A 49 -10.92 6.60 -7.54
N GLY A 50 -9.97 7.53 -7.30
CA GLY A 50 -9.25 7.63 -6.05
C GLY A 50 -7.87 8.31 -6.16
N ILE A 51 -7.07 8.13 -5.11
CA ILE A 51 -5.69 8.61 -5.03
C ILE A 51 -4.78 7.40 -4.95
N ALA A 52 -3.86 7.27 -5.89
CA ALA A 52 -2.82 6.25 -5.82
C ALA A 52 -1.52 6.86 -5.29
N ILE A 53 -0.90 6.20 -4.32
CA ILE A 53 0.42 6.50 -3.79
C ILE A 53 1.31 5.32 -4.16
N GLU A 54 2.35 5.57 -4.92
CA GLU A 54 3.33 4.58 -5.36
C GLU A 54 4.66 4.94 -4.75
N ALA A 55 5.37 3.96 -4.18
CA ALA A 55 6.68 4.16 -3.60
C ALA A 55 7.61 3.01 -3.97
N ARG A 56 8.88 3.35 -4.24
CA ARG A 56 9.93 2.44 -4.71
C ARG A 56 11.23 2.64 -3.94
N CYS A 57 11.92 1.54 -3.70
CA CYS A 57 13.32 1.49 -3.33
C CYS A 57 14.00 0.35 -4.11
N ALA A 58 15.28 0.10 -3.83
CA ALA A 58 16.10 -0.83 -4.61
C ALA A 58 15.50 -2.25 -4.78
N ASP A 59 14.77 -2.75 -3.78
CA ASP A 59 14.27 -4.13 -3.75
C ASP A 59 12.76 -4.24 -3.46
N SER A 60 12.06 -3.11 -3.33
CA SER A 60 10.65 -3.07 -2.98
C SER A 60 9.87 -2.02 -3.74
N PHE A 61 8.61 -2.35 -4.03
CA PHE A 61 7.61 -1.46 -4.56
C PHE A 61 6.33 -1.60 -3.74
N ILE A 62 5.69 -0.46 -3.45
CA ILE A 62 4.37 -0.44 -2.85
C ILE A 62 3.46 0.53 -3.60
N ARG A 63 2.21 0.11 -3.80
CA ARG A 63 1.14 0.94 -4.36
C ARG A 63 -0.09 0.85 -3.48
N ARG A 64 -0.49 1.99 -2.92
CA ARG A 64 -1.72 2.14 -2.13
C ARG A 64 -2.74 2.96 -2.92
N VAL A 65 -3.97 2.49 -3.00
CA VAL A 65 -5.10 3.23 -3.61
C VAL A 65 -6.08 3.60 -2.52
N LEU A 66 -6.37 4.88 -2.39
CA LEU A 66 -7.30 5.44 -1.43
C LEU A 66 -8.61 5.87 -2.13
N TRP A 67 -9.75 5.64 -1.48
CA TRP A 67 -11.07 6.11 -1.91
C TRP A 67 -11.43 7.50 -1.36
N GLY A 68 -12.54 8.06 -1.85
CA GLY A 68 -13.09 9.32 -1.38
C GLY A 68 -13.31 9.28 0.15
N GLY A 69 -12.56 10.10 0.89
CA GLY A 69 -12.51 10.07 2.35
C GLY A 69 -11.18 9.56 2.93
N GLY A 70 -10.25 9.09 2.09
CA GLY A 70 -8.91 8.67 2.52
C GLY A 70 -8.85 7.25 3.10
N ALA A 71 -9.89 6.43 2.89
CA ALA A 71 -9.90 5.01 3.24
C ALA A 71 -9.06 4.20 2.23
N LEU A 72 -8.30 3.22 2.71
CA LEU A 72 -7.50 2.34 1.87
C LEU A 72 -8.40 1.36 1.13
N ARG A 73 -8.34 1.34 -0.20
CA ARG A 73 -9.10 0.41 -1.05
C ARG A 73 -8.27 -0.82 -1.40
N SER A 74 -7.02 -0.60 -1.79
CA SER A 74 -6.13 -1.68 -2.20
C SER A 74 -4.68 -1.32 -1.96
N GLU A 75 -3.89 -2.33 -1.64
CA GLU A 75 -2.44 -2.24 -1.52
C GLU A 75 -1.81 -3.34 -2.39
N VAL A 76 -0.77 -2.99 -3.13
CA VAL A 76 0.11 -3.96 -3.79
C VAL A 76 1.50 -3.72 -3.22
N THR A 77 2.13 -4.77 -2.72
CA THR A 77 3.51 -4.73 -2.24
C THR A 77 4.29 -5.79 -2.96
N ILE A 78 5.43 -5.44 -3.54
CA ILE A 78 6.35 -6.34 -4.23
C ILE A 78 7.70 -6.20 -3.55
N CYS A 79 8.21 -7.29 -3.01
CA CYS A 79 9.54 -7.34 -2.40
C CYS A 79 10.33 -8.48 -3.02
N ASN A 80 11.51 -8.20 -3.56
CA ASN A 80 12.38 -9.21 -4.19
C ASN A 80 11.66 -10.06 -5.25
N GLY A 81 10.84 -9.43 -6.09
CA GLY A 81 10.08 -10.08 -7.17
C GLY A 81 8.86 -10.88 -6.73
N GLN A 82 8.56 -10.96 -5.42
CA GLN A 82 7.34 -11.58 -4.90
C GLN A 82 6.36 -10.51 -4.48
N GLY A 83 5.16 -10.55 -5.04
CA GLY A 83 4.12 -9.58 -4.79
C GLY A 83 2.94 -10.13 -4.01
N VAL A 84 2.32 -9.27 -3.24
CA VAL A 84 1.02 -9.50 -2.59
C VAL A 84 0.12 -8.31 -2.88
N LYS A 85 -1.10 -8.60 -3.31
CA LYS A 85 -2.16 -7.62 -3.49
C LYS A 85 -3.24 -7.86 -2.44
N ARG A 86 -3.58 -6.81 -1.70
CA ARG A 86 -4.64 -6.77 -0.71
C ARG A 86 -5.74 -5.82 -1.14
N SER A 87 -6.99 -6.23 -0.95
CA SER A 87 -8.17 -5.39 -1.15
C SER A 87 -8.93 -5.26 0.15
N PHE A 88 -9.45 -4.06 0.42
CA PHE A 88 -10.17 -3.74 1.63
C PHE A 88 -11.59 -3.30 1.30
N ASP A 89 -12.49 -3.39 2.28
CA ASP A 89 -13.87 -2.96 2.15
C ASP A 89 -13.98 -1.41 2.20
N GLU A 90 -15.20 -0.91 2.31
CA GLU A 90 -15.48 0.53 2.34
C GLU A 90 -14.90 1.27 3.54
N ASP A 91 -14.64 0.58 4.66
CA ASP A 91 -14.02 1.22 5.83
C ASP A 91 -12.49 1.31 5.70
N GLY A 92 -11.91 0.54 4.77
CA GLY A 92 -10.49 0.48 4.49
C GLY A 92 -9.65 -0.16 5.59
N MET A 93 -10.30 -0.90 6.49
CA MET A 93 -9.72 -1.60 7.62
C MET A 93 -9.95 -3.12 7.49
N THR A 94 -11.12 -3.54 6.99
CA THR A 94 -11.41 -4.96 6.82
C THR A 94 -10.81 -5.48 5.52
N LEU A 95 -9.91 -6.46 5.62
CA LEU A 95 -9.36 -7.18 4.47
C LEU A 95 -10.46 -8.03 3.82
N VAL A 96 -10.70 -7.80 2.52
CA VAL A 96 -11.68 -8.52 1.71
C VAL A 96 -11.03 -9.63 0.89
N SER A 97 -9.85 -9.36 0.33
CA SER A 97 -9.11 -10.36 -0.45
C SER A 97 -7.60 -10.14 -0.35
N GLU A 98 -6.86 -11.24 -0.47
CA GLU A 98 -5.40 -11.26 -0.59
C GLU A 98 -5.00 -12.24 -1.71
N GLU A 99 -4.13 -11.79 -2.60
CA GLU A 99 -3.69 -12.52 -3.78
C GLU A 99 -2.16 -12.41 -3.90
N ILE A 100 -1.48 -13.53 -4.16
CA ILE A 100 -0.07 -13.52 -4.54
C ILE A 100 -0.01 -13.06 -6.00
N VAL A 101 0.82 -12.04 -6.26
CA VAL A 101 1.11 -11.54 -7.61
C VAL A 101 2.58 -11.79 -7.89
N ASP A 102 2.85 -12.38 -9.04
CA ASP A 102 4.22 -12.60 -9.50
C ASP A 102 4.66 -11.36 -10.28
N ASP A 103 5.80 -10.77 -9.94
CA ASP A 103 6.34 -9.58 -10.62
C ASP A 103 7.05 -9.95 -11.94
N SER A 104 6.64 -11.07 -12.55
CA SER A 104 7.23 -11.59 -13.78
C SER A 104 6.84 -10.81 -15.05
N ASP A 105 6.15 -9.67 -14.90
CA ASP A 105 5.99 -8.69 -15.97
C ASP A 105 7.21 -7.75 -16.02
N ASP A 106 8.29 -8.28 -16.62
CA ASP A 106 9.33 -7.50 -17.30
C ASP A 106 8.66 -6.35 -18.11
N ARG A 107 8.80 -5.11 -17.65
CA ARG A 107 8.34 -3.92 -18.38
C ARG A 107 9.36 -2.80 -18.40
#